data_AF-A0A538GC80-F1
#
_entry.id   AF-A0A538GC80-F1
#
_cell.length_a   1.000
_cell.length_b   1.000
_cell.length_c   1.000
_cell.angle_alpha   90.00
_cell.angle_beta   90.00
_cell.angle_gamma   90.00
#
_symmetry.space_group_name_H-M   'P 1'
#
loop_
_entity.id
_entity.type
_entity.pdbx_description
1 polymer ?
#
loop_
_entity_poly.entity_id
_entity_poly.type
_entity_poly.pdbx_seq_one_letter_code
_entity_poly.pdbx_strand_id
1 'polypeptide(L)'
;MITDKAPTVSIQIRHVGPETGPIMGNDTMTGVPMTAKRTIGRVSGPRIVNVRLGDWPSGVYFVQLNAPGGRVGYAPFVLRPKHLGVNRVAVVMPTQTWQAYNHRDDNGDGRADTWYACACQHSARLGRPFLDRGTPPHFKHYEAWWLRWLVHTDKKVDIISDAELKRASGHELAKAYSLIIFSGHHEYVTTHEYDAITDYRNRGGNLVFLSANNFYWKIVIHGRVMYRITKWRDLGRPEAALLGVEYFHNDSGEHRGNWIVRNAGALPWLFAGMTLHNGSVLSTGGIEADHTTSASPKSTRVVAEISNLYGPGMTAQMTYYETKAGAKVFAAGAFTLAGGMRDNPRVQQLVANLWTHLGNDRTGQ
;
A
#
# COMPACT_ATOMS: atom_id res chain seq x y z
N MET A 1 -14.52 -16.54 -4.68
CA MET A 1 -15.24 -17.14 -5.82
C MET A 1 -14.23 -17.93 -6.63
N ILE A 2 -14.56 -19.14 -7.05
CA ILE A 2 -13.76 -19.93 -7.99
C ILE A 2 -14.40 -19.75 -9.36
N THR A 3 -13.64 -19.35 -10.37
CA THR A 3 -14.14 -19.07 -11.73
C THR A 3 -13.67 -20.09 -12.77
N ASP A 4 -12.84 -21.04 -12.36
CA ASP A 4 -12.23 -22.06 -13.22
C ASP A 4 -12.75 -23.46 -12.87
N LYS A 5 -12.52 -24.45 -13.74
CA LYS A 5 -12.99 -25.83 -13.62
C LYS A 5 -11.85 -26.79 -13.26
N ALA A 6 -12.15 -27.73 -12.38
CA ALA A 6 -11.23 -28.81 -12.01
C ALA A 6 -11.99 -30.03 -11.48
N PRO A 7 -11.49 -31.26 -11.73
CA PRO A 7 -12.15 -32.49 -11.30
C PRO A 7 -12.15 -32.66 -9.78
N THR A 8 -11.16 -32.09 -9.10
CA THR A 8 -11.10 -31.96 -7.64
C THR A 8 -10.31 -30.71 -7.29
N VAL A 9 -10.72 -30.00 -6.24
CA VAL A 9 -10.01 -28.85 -5.70
C VAL A 9 -9.84 -29.04 -4.20
N SER A 10 -8.66 -28.71 -3.68
CA SER A 10 -8.42 -28.54 -2.25
C SER A 10 -8.04 -27.10 -1.95
N ILE A 11 -8.41 -26.62 -0.77
CA ILE A 11 -8.10 -25.28 -0.31
C ILE A 11 -7.31 -25.30 0.99
N GLN A 12 -6.51 -24.26 1.22
CA GLN A 12 -5.77 -24.05 2.46
C GLN A 12 -5.62 -22.54 2.68
N ILE A 13 -5.87 -22.07 3.91
CA ILE A 13 -5.60 -20.66 4.25
C ILE A 13 -4.13 -20.52 4.64
N ARG A 14 -3.49 -19.47 4.16
CA ARG A 14 -2.08 -19.16 4.43
C ARG A 14 -1.90 -17.69 4.82
N HIS A 15 -0.94 -17.42 5.69
CA HIS A 15 -0.57 -16.08 6.14
C HIS A 15 0.68 -15.60 5.41
N VAL A 16 0.62 -14.41 4.80
CA VAL A 16 1.76 -13.79 4.10
C VAL A 16 2.65 -13.07 5.12
N GLY A 17 3.97 -13.18 4.96
CA GLY A 17 4.95 -12.46 5.76
C GLY A 17 5.88 -13.38 6.55
N PRO A 18 5.39 -14.35 7.34
CA PRO A 18 6.25 -15.21 8.16
C PRO A 18 7.13 -16.20 7.38
N GLU A 19 6.93 -16.36 6.08
CA GLU A 19 7.70 -17.33 5.31
C GLU A 19 9.13 -16.86 5.01
N THR A 20 10.09 -17.77 5.17
CA THR A 20 11.54 -17.48 5.03
C THR A 20 12.13 -17.87 3.67
N GLY A 21 11.41 -18.67 2.87
CA GLY A 21 11.84 -19.08 1.53
C GLY A 21 11.78 -17.94 0.50
N PRO A 22 12.27 -18.12 -0.73
CA PRO A 22 12.25 -17.07 -1.76
C PRO A 22 10.83 -16.60 -2.10
N ILE A 23 10.67 -15.32 -2.48
CA ILE A 23 9.45 -14.86 -3.15
C ILE A 23 9.52 -15.32 -4.60
N MET A 24 8.55 -16.12 -5.01
CA MET A 24 8.47 -16.79 -6.31
C MET A 24 8.09 -15.82 -7.44
N GLY A 25 7.49 -16.30 -8.54
CA GLY A 25 7.08 -15.49 -9.69
C GLY A 25 6.06 -14.39 -9.35
N ASN A 26 5.84 -13.46 -10.29
CA ASN A 26 4.91 -12.33 -10.13
C ASN A 26 3.46 -12.77 -9.94
N ASP A 27 3.14 -13.99 -10.33
CA ASP A 27 1.85 -14.66 -10.29
C ASP A 27 1.73 -15.65 -9.12
N THR A 28 2.61 -15.54 -8.12
CA THR A 28 2.68 -16.47 -6.97
C THR A 28 2.55 -15.72 -5.65
N MET A 29 1.67 -16.20 -4.77
CA MET A 29 1.66 -15.82 -3.35
C MET A 29 2.34 -16.90 -2.50
N THR A 30 3.22 -16.45 -1.61
CA THR A 30 3.87 -17.29 -0.60
C THR A 30 3.33 -16.96 0.78
N GLY A 31 3.32 -17.93 1.68
CA GLY A 31 2.83 -17.75 3.05
C GLY A 31 2.90 -19.04 3.85
N VAL A 32 2.75 -18.94 5.17
CA VAL A 32 2.73 -20.10 6.08
C VAL A 32 1.31 -20.66 6.22
N PRO A 33 1.11 -21.99 6.23
CA PRO A 33 -0.21 -22.58 6.44
C PRO A 33 -0.85 -22.17 7.77
N MET A 34 -2.12 -21.75 7.73
CA MET A 34 -2.95 -21.46 8.91
C MET A 34 -4.01 -22.53 9.17
N THR A 35 -4.27 -23.38 8.17
CA THR A 35 -5.21 -24.49 8.26
C THR A 35 -4.63 -25.74 7.62
N ALA A 36 -5.20 -26.90 7.94
CA ALA A 36 -5.03 -28.10 7.13
C ALA A 36 -5.60 -27.89 5.71
N LYS A 37 -5.14 -28.69 4.75
CA LYS A 37 -5.75 -28.75 3.41
C LYS A 37 -7.13 -29.38 3.52
N ARG A 38 -8.13 -28.77 2.89
CA ARG A 38 -9.51 -29.26 2.84
C ARG A 38 -9.96 -29.44 1.40
N THR A 39 -10.32 -30.67 1.02
CA THR A 39 -10.93 -30.95 -0.29
C THR A 39 -12.35 -30.39 -0.35
N ILE A 40 -12.66 -29.64 -1.41
CA ILE A 40 -13.99 -29.10 -1.69
C ILE A 40 -14.69 -29.84 -2.86
N GLY A 41 -14.03 -30.84 -3.43
CA GLY A 41 -14.53 -31.67 -4.52
C GLY A 41 -14.42 -31.00 -5.88
N ARG A 42 -15.21 -31.51 -6.83
CA ARG A 42 -15.26 -31.01 -8.21
C ARG A 42 -15.75 -29.56 -8.28
N VAL A 43 -15.20 -28.81 -9.22
CA VAL A 43 -15.69 -27.49 -9.62
C VAL A 43 -15.94 -27.52 -11.13
N SER A 44 -17.20 -27.38 -11.56
CA SER A 44 -17.62 -27.45 -12.97
C SER A 44 -17.98 -26.08 -13.57
N GLY A 45 -17.95 -25.02 -12.77
CA GLY A 45 -18.26 -23.64 -13.14
C GLY A 45 -18.09 -22.69 -11.95
N PRO A 46 -18.54 -21.43 -12.04
CA PRO A 46 -18.43 -20.47 -10.95
C PRO A 46 -18.99 -21.00 -9.64
N ARG A 47 -18.16 -21.03 -8.59
CA ARG A 47 -18.54 -21.57 -7.28
C ARG A 47 -18.14 -20.62 -6.16
N ILE A 48 -19.09 -20.34 -5.28
CA ILE A 48 -18.83 -19.65 -4.01
C ILE A 48 -18.50 -20.71 -2.96
N VAL A 49 -17.40 -20.51 -2.25
CA VAL A 49 -16.96 -21.38 -1.15
C VAL A 49 -16.78 -20.50 0.07
N ASN A 50 -17.54 -20.80 1.12
CA ASN A 50 -17.38 -20.14 2.41
C ASN A 50 -16.19 -20.77 3.16
N VAL A 51 -15.33 -19.90 3.67
CA VAL A 51 -14.18 -20.26 4.49
C VAL A 51 -14.37 -19.69 5.88
N ARG A 52 -14.17 -20.52 6.91
CA ARG A 52 -14.21 -20.07 8.30
C ARG A 52 -12.82 -19.57 8.65
N LEU A 53 -12.74 -18.33 9.12
CA LEU A 53 -11.49 -17.74 9.60
C LEU A 53 -11.27 -18.16 11.06
N GLY A 54 -10.01 -18.36 11.43
CA GLY A 54 -9.62 -18.61 12.82
C GLY A 54 -9.49 -17.32 13.62
N ASP A 55 -9.19 -17.47 14.92
CA ASP A 55 -8.77 -16.35 15.77
C ASP A 55 -7.28 -16.06 15.52
N TRP A 56 -7.00 -15.38 14.41
CA TRP A 56 -5.65 -15.05 13.97
C TRP A 56 -5.38 -13.56 14.13
N PRO A 57 -4.09 -13.15 14.23
CA PRO A 57 -3.71 -11.75 14.17
C PRO A 57 -4.23 -11.06 12.90
N SER A 58 -4.37 -9.74 12.95
CA SER A 58 -4.61 -8.99 11.71
C SER A 58 -3.43 -9.16 10.75
N GLY A 59 -3.71 -9.28 9.46
CA GLY A 59 -2.66 -9.61 8.48
C GLY A 59 -3.19 -9.74 7.06
N VAL A 60 -2.27 -9.98 6.12
CA VAL A 60 -2.62 -10.37 4.75
C VAL A 60 -2.59 -11.89 4.66
N TYR A 61 -3.72 -12.47 4.28
CA TYR A 61 -3.90 -13.89 4.13
C TYR A 61 -4.36 -14.21 2.71
N PHE A 62 -4.30 -15.48 2.34
CA PHE A 62 -4.93 -15.95 1.11
C PHE A 62 -5.44 -17.38 1.26
N VAL A 63 -6.49 -17.69 0.52
CA VAL A 63 -6.91 -19.06 0.28
C VAL A 63 -6.11 -19.56 -0.92
N GLN A 64 -5.22 -20.54 -0.71
CA GLN A 64 -4.57 -21.28 -1.78
C GLN A 64 -5.50 -22.40 -2.25
N LEU A 65 -5.80 -22.44 -3.55
CA LEU A 65 -6.52 -23.50 -4.22
C LEU A 65 -5.51 -24.39 -4.95
N ASN A 66 -5.66 -25.71 -4.83
CA ASN A 66 -4.81 -26.68 -5.53
C ASN A 66 -5.71 -27.64 -6.30
N ALA A 67 -5.38 -27.87 -7.57
CA ALA A 67 -6.05 -28.80 -8.47
C ALA A 67 -5.02 -29.73 -9.15
N PRO A 68 -5.46 -30.86 -9.75
CA PRO A 68 -4.56 -31.77 -10.47
C PRO A 68 -3.74 -31.10 -11.56
N GLY A 69 -2.60 -31.70 -11.90
CA GLY A 69 -1.66 -31.16 -12.89
C GLY A 69 -0.86 -29.95 -12.39
N GLY A 70 -0.72 -29.79 -11.06
CA GLY A 70 0.05 -28.69 -10.47
C GLY A 70 -0.62 -27.32 -10.54
N ARG A 71 -1.91 -27.26 -10.91
CA ARG A 71 -2.66 -26.01 -11.01
C ARG A 71 -2.89 -25.41 -9.61
N VAL A 72 -2.52 -24.15 -9.46
CA VAL A 72 -2.68 -23.39 -8.21
C VAL A 72 -3.42 -22.08 -8.49
N GLY A 73 -4.29 -21.69 -7.57
CA GLY A 73 -4.92 -20.37 -7.54
C GLY A 73 -4.84 -19.75 -6.14
N TYR A 74 -5.01 -18.44 -6.07
CA TYR A 74 -4.91 -17.64 -4.86
C TYR A 74 -6.14 -16.74 -4.75
N ALA A 75 -6.65 -16.59 -3.54
CA ALA A 75 -7.69 -15.61 -3.23
C ALA A 75 -7.25 -14.83 -1.99
N PRO A 76 -6.55 -13.69 -2.16
CA PRO A 76 -6.05 -12.88 -1.05
C PRO A 76 -7.18 -12.15 -0.34
N PHE A 77 -6.98 -11.89 0.95
CA PHE A 77 -7.84 -11.06 1.78
C PHE A 77 -7.04 -10.43 2.91
N VAL A 78 -7.51 -9.27 3.38
CA VAL A 78 -7.02 -8.64 4.59
C VAL A 78 -7.88 -9.11 5.76
N LEU A 79 -7.25 -9.71 6.77
CA LEU A 79 -7.89 -9.96 8.05
C LEU A 79 -7.67 -8.74 8.93
N ARG A 80 -8.72 -7.95 9.12
CA ARG A 80 -8.71 -6.78 10.01
C ARG A 80 -8.61 -7.20 11.49
N PRO A 81 -8.15 -6.31 12.40
CA PRO A 81 -8.17 -6.59 13.83
C PRO A 81 -9.61 -6.69 14.38
N LYS A 82 -9.79 -7.31 15.55
CA LYS A 82 -11.12 -7.45 16.20
C LYS A 82 -11.78 -6.10 16.47
N HIS A 83 -10.98 -5.12 16.86
CA HIS A 83 -11.32 -3.71 16.98
C HIS A 83 -10.09 -2.90 16.55
N LEU A 84 -10.28 -1.65 16.13
CA LEU A 84 -9.15 -0.79 15.79
C LEU A 84 -8.32 -0.47 17.04
N GLY A 85 -7.00 -0.44 16.90
CA GLY A 85 -6.08 -0.11 17.97
C GLY A 85 -5.69 -1.30 18.83
N VAL A 86 -5.76 -2.53 18.33
CA VAL A 86 -5.13 -3.69 19.00
C VAL A 86 -3.62 -3.44 19.09
N ASN A 87 -3.06 -2.81 18.07
CA ASN A 87 -1.73 -2.23 18.07
C ASN A 87 -1.83 -0.73 17.75
N ARG A 88 -0.87 0.07 18.26
CA ARG A 88 -0.85 1.53 18.06
C ARG A 88 -0.41 1.97 16.67
N VAL A 89 0.14 1.06 15.86
CA VAL A 89 0.52 1.32 14.47
C VAL A 89 -0.42 0.54 13.54
N ALA A 90 -0.98 1.24 12.55
CA ALA A 90 -1.74 0.61 11.47
C ALA A 90 -0.98 0.65 10.15
N VAL A 91 -1.15 -0.40 9.34
CA VAL A 91 -0.70 -0.43 7.94
C VAL A 91 -1.93 -0.65 7.06
N VAL A 92 -2.10 0.22 6.07
CA VAL A 92 -3.23 0.17 5.14
C VAL A 92 -2.82 -0.55 3.86
N MET A 93 -3.62 -1.54 3.45
CA MET A 93 -3.46 -2.25 2.19
C MET A 93 -4.30 -1.60 1.08
N PRO A 94 -3.74 -1.32 -0.11
CA PRO A 94 -4.40 -0.57 -1.19
C PRO A 94 -5.32 -1.46 -2.04
N THR A 95 -6.32 -2.06 -1.41
CA THR A 95 -7.25 -3.02 -2.05
C THR A 95 -8.08 -2.41 -3.19
N GLN A 96 -8.37 -1.10 -3.13
CA GLN A 96 -9.01 -0.37 -4.23
C GLN A 96 -8.08 -0.30 -5.44
N THR A 97 -6.83 0.11 -5.25
CA THR A 97 -5.83 0.18 -6.31
C THR A 97 -5.53 -1.19 -6.91
N TRP A 98 -5.41 -2.25 -6.10
CA TRP A 98 -5.24 -3.60 -6.62
C TRP A 98 -6.32 -3.97 -7.65
N GLN A 99 -7.57 -3.60 -7.40
CA GLN A 99 -8.68 -3.85 -8.32
C GLN A 99 -8.73 -2.86 -9.48
N ALA A 100 -8.30 -1.62 -9.29
CA ALA A 100 -8.14 -0.67 -10.38
C ALA A 100 -7.16 -1.22 -11.44
N TYR A 101 -6.05 -1.85 -11.04
CA TYR A 101 -5.09 -2.46 -11.97
C TYR A 101 -5.43 -3.91 -12.37
N ASN A 102 -6.62 -4.41 -12.05
CA ASN A 102 -7.03 -5.76 -12.41
C ASN A 102 -7.57 -5.81 -13.85
N HIS A 103 -6.72 -6.21 -14.79
CA HIS A 103 -7.03 -6.34 -16.22
C HIS A 103 -7.90 -7.56 -16.58
N ARG A 104 -8.55 -8.19 -15.60
CA ARG A 104 -9.46 -9.30 -15.87
C ARG A 104 -10.68 -8.82 -16.66
N ASP A 105 -11.16 -9.66 -17.56
CA ASP A 105 -12.45 -9.54 -18.26
C ASP A 105 -13.42 -10.55 -17.60
N ASP A 106 -14.41 -10.08 -16.83
CA ASP A 106 -15.36 -10.97 -16.18
C ASP A 106 -16.63 -11.22 -17.01
N ASN A 107 -16.96 -10.37 -17.98
CA ASN A 107 -18.16 -10.54 -18.82
C ASN A 107 -17.86 -11.25 -20.16
N GLY A 108 -16.59 -11.46 -20.50
CA GLY A 108 -16.14 -12.17 -21.69
C GLY A 108 -16.35 -11.38 -22.98
N ASP A 109 -16.44 -10.05 -22.90
CA ASP A 109 -16.65 -9.18 -24.07
C ASP A 109 -15.34 -8.84 -24.82
N GLY A 110 -14.21 -9.38 -24.35
CA GLY A 110 -12.87 -9.16 -24.89
C GLY A 110 -12.18 -7.92 -24.33
N ARG A 111 -12.76 -7.23 -23.34
CA ARG A 111 -12.19 -6.05 -22.70
C ARG A 111 -12.12 -6.22 -21.20
N ALA A 112 -11.04 -5.72 -20.62
CA ALA A 112 -10.89 -5.76 -19.17
C ALA A 112 -11.89 -4.82 -18.47
N ASP A 113 -12.43 -5.24 -17.33
CA ASP A 113 -13.35 -4.44 -16.51
C ASP A 113 -12.59 -3.43 -15.62
N THR A 114 -11.78 -2.56 -16.24
CA THR A 114 -10.97 -1.52 -15.57
C THR A 114 -10.80 -0.28 -16.45
N TRP A 115 -10.63 0.90 -15.83
CA TRP A 115 -10.28 2.16 -16.51
C TRP A 115 -9.08 2.04 -17.46
N TYR A 116 -8.19 1.08 -17.23
CA TYR A 116 -6.99 0.87 -18.04
C TYR A 116 -7.21 -0.01 -19.28
N ALA A 117 -8.45 -0.45 -19.55
CA ALA A 117 -8.77 -1.22 -20.75
C ALA A 117 -8.93 -0.33 -22.00
N CYS A 118 -9.61 0.80 -21.85
CA CYS A 118 -9.81 1.81 -22.90
C CYS A 118 -10.30 3.12 -22.28
N ALA A 119 -10.20 4.22 -23.03
CA ALA A 119 -10.81 5.51 -22.65
C ALA A 119 -12.35 5.44 -22.50
N CYS A 120 -12.99 4.44 -23.11
CA CYS A 120 -14.41 4.17 -23.03
C CYS A 120 -14.87 3.52 -21.72
N GLN A 121 -13.95 2.97 -20.93
CA GLN A 121 -14.28 2.27 -19.70
C GLN A 121 -14.21 3.26 -18.52
N HIS A 122 -15.37 3.58 -17.97
CA HIS A 122 -15.50 4.58 -16.91
C HIS A 122 -15.61 3.96 -15.50
N SER A 123 -15.46 2.64 -15.39
CA SER A 123 -15.60 1.93 -14.12
C SER A 123 -14.56 0.82 -13.93
N ALA A 124 -14.30 0.48 -12.67
CA ALA A 124 -13.55 -0.71 -12.27
C ALA A 124 -14.36 -1.54 -11.27
N ARG A 125 -14.23 -2.86 -11.33
CA ARG A 125 -14.99 -3.78 -10.45
C ARG A 125 -14.20 -4.22 -9.22
N LEU A 126 -14.88 -4.35 -8.08
CA LEU A 126 -14.37 -4.84 -6.80
C LEU A 126 -14.86 -6.25 -6.49
N GLY A 127 -14.20 -6.91 -5.52
CA GLY A 127 -14.69 -8.19 -4.96
C GLY A 127 -14.69 -9.36 -5.96
N ARG A 128 -13.72 -9.33 -6.88
CA ARG A 128 -13.54 -10.27 -8.00
C ARG A 128 -12.13 -10.88 -7.96
N PRO A 129 -11.91 -12.06 -8.58
CA PRO A 129 -10.58 -12.64 -8.70
C PRO A 129 -9.62 -11.74 -9.49
N PHE A 130 -8.33 -11.84 -9.22
CA PHE A 130 -7.30 -11.26 -10.06
C PHE A 130 -6.95 -12.19 -11.23
N LEU A 131 -6.23 -11.65 -12.23
CA LEU A 131 -5.46 -12.46 -13.18
C LEU A 131 -4.29 -13.17 -12.47
N ASP A 132 -3.42 -13.84 -13.22
CA ASP A 132 -2.14 -14.35 -12.71
C ASP A 132 -2.31 -15.24 -11.48
N ARG A 133 -3.16 -16.26 -11.66
CA ARG A 133 -3.56 -17.22 -10.62
C ARG A 133 -4.26 -16.58 -9.42
N GLY A 134 -4.72 -15.34 -9.50
CA GLY A 134 -5.41 -14.62 -8.43
C GLY A 134 -4.48 -13.79 -7.53
N THR A 135 -3.27 -13.50 -7.99
CA THR A 135 -2.31 -12.62 -7.29
C THR A 135 -2.64 -11.16 -7.60
N PRO A 136 -2.64 -10.24 -6.61
CA PRO A 136 -2.83 -8.82 -6.87
C PRO A 136 -1.72 -8.27 -7.80
N PRO A 137 -2.03 -7.30 -8.68
CA PRO A 137 -1.03 -6.68 -9.56
C PRO A 137 0.16 -6.16 -8.75
N HIS A 138 1.37 -6.48 -9.21
CA HIS A 138 2.65 -6.06 -8.60
C HIS A 138 2.89 -6.48 -7.13
N PHE A 139 2.08 -7.40 -6.57
CA PHE A 139 2.14 -7.79 -5.15
C PHE A 139 3.55 -8.14 -4.65
N LYS A 140 4.31 -8.90 -5.47
CA LYS A 140 5.70 -9.28 -5.17
C LYS A 140 6.60 -8.06 -4.95
N HIS A 141 6.42 -7.02 -5.74
CA HIS A 141 7.32 -5.88 -5.78
C HIS A 141 6.93 -4.81 -4.78
N TYR A 142 5.65 -4.61 -4.49
CA TYR A 142 5.18 -3.49 -3.67
C TYR A 142 4.88 -3.90 -2.23
N GLU A 143 4.24 -5.04 -1.98
CA GLU A 143 3.79 -5.41 -0.64
C GLU A 143 4.55 -6.58 -0.02
N ALA A 144 4.92 -7.60 -0.81
CA ALA A 144 5.38 -8.87 -0.24
C ALA A 144 6.67 -8.73 0.60
N TRP A 145 7.66 -7.94 0.14
CA TRP A 145 8.89 -7.70 0.90
C TRP A 145 8.67 -6.88 2.16
N TRP A 146 7.79 -5.88 2.09
CA TRP A 146 7.40 -5.06 3.25
C TRP A 146 6.68 -5.90 4.32
N LEU A 147 5.73 -6.74 3.93
CA LEU A 147 5.01 -7.63 4.85
C LEU A 147 5.96 -8.61 5.55
N ARG A 148 6.94 -9.16 4.83
CA ARG A 148 7.99 -10.00 5.42
C ARG A 148 8.86 -9.23 6.39
N TRP A 149 9.28 -8.02 6.02
CA TRP A 149 10.08 -7.16 6.90
C TRP A 149 9.35 -6.87 8.21
N LEU A 150 8.05 -6.53 8.16
CA LEU A 150 7.24 -6.31 9.35
C LEU A 150 7.25 -7.52 10.30
N VAL A 151 6.98 -8.71 9.76
CA VAL A 151 6.93 -9.94 10.56
C VAL A 151 8.31 -10.32 11.10
N HIS A 152 9.35 -10.29 10.27
CA HIS A 152 10.71 -10.70 10.65
C HIS A 152 11.39 -9.73 11.61
N THR A 153 10.94 -8.48 11.67
CA THR A 153 11.43 -7.47 12.63
C THR A 153 10.49 -7.30 13.84
N ASP A 154 9.56 -8.24 14.03
CA ASP A 154 8.56 -8.32 15.10
C ASP A 154 7.76 -7.02 15.32
N LYS A 155 7.51 -6.29 14.23
CA LYS A 155 6.74 -5.05 14.29
C LYS A 155 5.26 -5.38 14.49
N LYS A 156 4.72 -4.96 15.63
CA LYS A 156 3.31 -5.19 15.99
C LYS A 156 2.42 -4.14 15.34
N VAL A 157 1.47 -4.61 14.52
CA VAL A 157 0.57 -3.75 13.74
C VAL A 157 -0.83 -4.29 13.63
N ASP A 158 -1.75 -3.36 13.45
CA ASP A 158 -3.03 -3.65 12.83
C ASP A 158 -2.87 -3.54 11.30
N ILE A 159 -3.06 -4.64 10.58
CA ILE A 159 -3.22 -4.57 9.12
C ILE A 159 -4.69 -4.32 8.81
N ILE A 160 -4.96 -3.23 8.10
CA ILE A 160 -6.30 -2.83 7.67
C ILE A 160 -6.33 -2.59 6.15
N SER A 161 -7.51 -2.47 5.57
CA SER A 161 -7.70 -2.11 4.16
C SER A 161 -8.42 -0.76 4.03
N ASP A 162 -8.55 -0.27 2.80
CA ASP A 162 -9.36 0.92 2.52
C ASP A 162 -10.82 0.77 3.03
N ALA A 163 -11.33 -0.46 3.12
CA ALA A 163 -12.67 -0.73 3.64
C ALA A 163 -12.83 -0.41 5.13
N GLU A 164 -11.76 -0.49 5.93
CA GLU A 164 -11.77 -0.07 7.33
C GLU A 164 -11.73 1.45 7.43
N LEU A 165 -10.93 2.12 6.58
CA LEU A 165 -10.91 3.59 6.51
C LEU A 165 -12.28 4.15 6.12
N LYS A 166 -12.99 3.49 5.21
CA LYS A 166 -14.37 3.83 4.83
C LYS A 166 -15.37 3.80 6.01
N ARG A 167 -15.05 3.10 7.10
CA ARG A 167 -15.93 2.87 8.25
C ARG A 167 -15.53 3.65 9.50
N ALA A 168 -14.36 4.30 9.49
CA ALA A 168 -13.80 4.96 10.65
C ALA A 168 -13.70 6.47 10.43
N SER A 169 -14.08 7.23 11.45
CA SER A 169 -13.80 8.66 11.51
C SER A 169 -12.34 8.94 11.85
N GLY A 170 -11.84 10.12 11.48
CA GLY A 170 -10.50 10.56 11.88
C GLY A 170 -10.30 10.60 13.40
N HIS A 171 -11.36 10.88 14.17
CA HIS A 171 -11.35 10.80 15.63
C HIS A 171 -11.12 9.37 16.15
N GLU A 172 -11.83 8.38 15.62
CA GLU A 172 -11.65 6.97 15.98
C GLU A 172 -10.24 6.48 15.62
N LEU A 173 -9.76 6.86 14.43
CA LEU A 173 -8.39 6.56 14.00
C LEU A 173 -7.35 7.19 14.94
N ALA A 174 -7.54 8.45 15.34
CA ALA A 174 -6.59 9.15 16.22
C ALA A 174 -6.59 8.59 17.65
N LYS A 175 -7.71 8.02 18.11
CA LYS A 175 -7.78 7.29 19.38
C LYS A 175 -7.08 5.94 19.30
N ALA A 176 -7.21 5.24 18.17
CA ALA A 176 -6.66 3.91 17.97
C ALA A 176 -5.14 3.92 17.70
N TYR A 177 -4.68 4.84 16.84
CA TYR A 177 -3.36 4.75 16.22
C TYR A 177 -2.50 5.99 16.49
N SER A 178 -1.23 5.77 16.86
CA SER A 178 -0.18 6.79 16.88
C SER A 178 0.37 7.07 15.47
N LEU A 179 0.41 6.02 14.63
CA LEU A 179 0.94 6.05 13.27
C LEU A 179 0.06 5.21 12.34
N ILE A 180 -0.26 5.76 11.17
CA ILE A 180 -0.85 5.04 10.03
C ILE A 180 0.16 5.07 8.87
N ILE A 181 0.48 3.89 8.34
CA ILE A 181 1.41 3.69 7.23
C ILE A 181 0.64 3.24 5.99
N PHE A 182 0.77 4.01 4.93
CA PHE A 182 0.34 3.66 3.58
C PHE A 182 1.52 3.01 2.86
N SER A 183 1.57 1.67 2.90
CA SER A 183 2.76 0.92 2.47
C SER A 183 2.82 0.68 0.96
N GLY A 184 1.68 0.69 0.28
CA GLY A 184 1.58 0.41 -1.15
C GLY A 184 1.24 1.65 -1.97
N HIS A 185 0.57 1.43 -3.10
CA HIS A 185 0.12 2.48 -4.00
C HIS A 185 -1.34 2.84 -3.72
N HIS A 186 -1.61 3.92 -3.00
CA HIS A 186 -2.98 4.31 -2.62
C HIS A 186 -3.53 5.41 -3.54
N GLU A 187 -3.59 5.13 -4.85
CA GLU A 187 -3.99 6.09 -5.89
C GLU A 187 -5.47 6.51 -5.81
N TYR A 188 -6.35 5.56 -5.48
CA TYR A 188 -7.81 5.71 -5.55
C TYR A 188 -8.42 5.78 -4.16
N VAL A 189 -9.04 6.91 -3.84
CA VAL A 189 -9.54 7.20 -2.48
C VAL A 189 -10.95 7.81 -2.53
N THR A 190 -11.83 7.34 -1.65
CA THR A 190 -13.18 7.92 -1.51
C THR A 190 -13.15 9.22 -0.73
N THR A 191 -14.22 10.03 -0.79
CA THR A 191 -14.28 11.28 -0.01
C THR A 191 -14.20 11.04 1.48
N HIS A 192 -14.91 10.02 1.98
CA HIS A 192 -14.85 9.67 3.40
C HIS A 192 -13.44 9.27 3.85
N GLU A 193 -12.74 8.45 3.06
CA GLU A 193 -11.37 8.03 3.38
C GLU A 193 -10.41 9.23 3.42
N TYR A 194 -10.47 10.13 2.43
CA TYR A 194 -9.64 11.33 2.42
C TYR A 194 -9.94 12.20 3.65
N ASP A 195 -11.22 12.45 3.94
CA ASP A 195 -11.65 13.26 5.09
C ASP A 195 -11.19 12.64 6.42
N ALA A 196 -11.34 11.32 6.59
CA ALA A 196 -10.93 10.60 7.79
C ALA A 196 -9.42 10.71 8.04
N ILE A 197 -8.59 10.54 7.00
CA ILE A 197 -7.12 10.64 7.11
C ILE A 197 -6.68 12.09 7.34
N THR A 198 -7.36 13.06 6.72
CA THR A 198 -7.10 14.48 6.95
C THR A 198 -7.44 14.88 8.39
N ASP A 199 -8.57 14.44 8.91
CA ASP A 199 -8.98 14.69 10.30
C ASP A 199 -8.06 13.97 11.30
N TYR A 200 -7.67 12.72 11.03
CA TYR A 200 -6.65 11.99 11.81
C TYR A 200 -5.35 12.80 11.94
N ARG A 201 -4.81 13.29 10.81
CA ARG A 201 -3.63 14.17 10.83
C ARG A 201 -3.90 15.47 11.59
N ASN A 202 -5.05 16.12 11.37
CA ASN A 202 -5.38 17.37 12.06
C ASN A 202 -5.46 17.23 13.58
N ARG A 203 -5.73 16.02 14.08
CA ARG A 203 -5.73 15.69 15.51
C ARG A 203 -4.34 15.31 16.04
N GLY A 204 -3.32 15.34 15.18
CA GLY A 204 -1.96 15.02 15.54
C GLY A 204 -1.50 13.61 15.18
N GLY A 205 -2.32 12.82 14.48
CA GLY A 205 -1.94 11.48 14.05
C GLY A 205 -0.79 11.50 13.04
N ASN A 206 0.21 10.61 13.22
CA ASN A 206 1.36 10.55 12.32
C ASN A 206 1.06 9.71 11.07
N LEU A 207 1.63 10.11 9.93
CA LEU A 207 1.42 9.47 8.64
C LEU A 207 2.75 9.15 7.94
N VAL A 208 2.81 7.98 7.31
CA VAL A 208 3.93 7.58 6.44
C VAL A 208 3.37 7.06 5.12
N PHE A 209 3.82 7.61 4.01
CA PHE A 209 3.52 7.14 2.65
C PHE A 209 4.80 6.59 2.01
N LEU A 210 4.81 5.30 1.64
CA LEU A 210 6.01 4.59 1.15
C LEU A 210 6.10 4.49 -0.39
N SER A 211 5.21 5.18 -1.11
CA SER A 211 5.15 5.22 -2.57
C SER A 211 4.91 6.66 -3.07
N ALA A 212 4.80 6.84 -4.39
CA ALA A 212 4.29 8.06 -5.01
C ALA A 212 2.81 7.92 -5.40
N ASN A 213 2.23 9.01 -5.92
CA ASN A 213 0.89 9.02 -6.53
C ASN A 213 -0.19 8.48 -5.59
N ASN A 214 -0.03 8.80 -4.30
CA ASN A 214 -0.99 8.48 -3.26
C ASN A 214 -2.05 9.58 -3.23
N PHE A 215 -3.32 9.18 -3.06
CA PHE A 215 -4.48 10.06 -2.90
C PHE A 215 -4.73 10.94 -4.14
N TYR A 216 -4.40 10.43 -5.34
CA TYR A 216 -4.52 11.19 -6.59
C TYR A 216 -5.95 11.32 -7.09
N TRP A 217 -6.66 10.19 -7.21
CA TRP A 217 -8.01 10.13 -7.76
C TRP A 217 -9.08 10.08 -6.68
N LYS A 218 -10.07 10.96 -6.80
CA LYS A 218 -11.36 10.81 -6.12
C LYS A 218 -12.18 9.74 -6.83
N ILE A 219 -12.66 8.78 -6.05
CA ILE A 219 -13.60 7.76 -6.52
C ILE A 219 -14.91 7.78 -5.74
N VAL A 220 -15.94 7.20 -6.34
CA VAL A 220 -17.17 6.78 -5.66
C VAL A 220 -17.38 5.29 -5.87
N ILE A 221 -18.00 4.63 -4.88
CA ILE A 221 -18.26 3.20 -4.91
C ILE A 221 -19.76 2.96 -4.77
N HIS A 222 -20.36 2.35 -5.80
CA HIS A 222 -21.73 1.85 -5.78
C HIS A 222 -21.73 0.33 -5.87
N GLY A 223 -22.16 -0.32 -4.78
CA GLY A 223 -22.07 -1.78 -4.67
C GLY A 223 -20.62 -2.26 -4.78
N ARG A 224 -20.31 -3.00 -5.85
CA ARG A 224 -18.96 -3.49 -6.17
C ARG A 224 -18.33 -2.77 -7.37
N VAL A 225 -18.81 -1.60 -7.73
CA VAL A 225 -18.30 -0.85 -8.88
C VAL A 225 -17.73 0.48 -8.39
N MET A 226 -16.50 0.76 -8.79
CA MET A 226 -15.82 2.03 -8.58
C MET A 226 -15.94 2.89 -9.82
N TYR A 227 -16.18 4.18 -9.62
CA TYR A 227 -16.17 5.19 -10.67
C TYR A 227 -15.14 6.27 -10.31
N ARG A 228 -14.26 6.58 -11.27
CA ARG A 228 -13.28 7.64 -11.16
C ARG A 228 -13.94 8.96 -11.49
N ILE A 229 -13.88 9.92 -10.57
CA ILE A 229 -14.61 11.19 -10.69
C ILE A 229 -13.70 12.29 -11.21
N THR A 230 -12.66 12.63 -10.44
CA THR A 230 -11.71 13.70 -10.77
C THR A 230 -10.47 13.57 -9.89
N LYS A 231 -9.43 14.36 -10.15
CA LYS A 231 -8.27 14.45 -9.26
C LYS A 231 -8.62 15.27 -8.04
N TRP A 232 -8.05 14.92 -6.89
CA TRP A 232 -8.30 15.66 -5.65
C TRP A 232 -7.85 17.12 -5.72
N ARG A 233 -6.74 17.41 -6.40
CA ARG A 233 -6.25 18.78 -6.64
C ARG A 233 -7.22 19.66 -7.44
N ASP A 234 -7.96 19.08 -8.38
CA ASP A 234 -8.95 19.82 -9.19
C ASP A 234 -10.17 20.24 -8.36
N LEU A 235 -10.32 19.70 -7.14
CA LEU A 235 -11.32 20.10 -6.15
C LEU A 235 -10.76 21.06 -5.08
N GLY A 236 -9.57 21.62 -5.30
CA GLY A 236 -8.89 22.47 -4.32
C GLY A 236 -8.34 21.71 -3.11
N ARG A 237 -8.17 20.38 -3.23
CA ARG A 237 -7.66 19.51 -2.16
C ARG A 237 -6.44 18.72 -2.64
N PRO A 238 -5.36 19.39 -3.06
CA PRO A 238 -4.20 18.71 -3.63
C PRO A 238 -3.54 17.78 -2.62
N GLU A 239 -2.97 16.69 -3.13
CA GLU A 239 -2.26 15.69 -2.35
C GLU A 239 -1.15 16.32 -1.52
N ALA A 240 -0.45 17.32 -2.09
CA ALA A 240 0.60 18.08 -1.41
C ALA A 240 0.14 18.71 -0.08
N ALA A 241 -1.12 19.12 0.05
CA ALA A 241 -1.65 19.71 1.28
C ALA A 241 -1.82 18.68 2.43
N LEU A 242 -1.88 17.39 2.11
CA LEU A 242 -1.98 16.30 3.06
C LEU A 242 -0.65 15.52 3.20
N LEU A 243 -0.01 15.18 2.09
CA LEU A 243 1.17 14.32 2.04
C LEU A 243 2.49 15.11 2.10
N GLY A 244 2.46 16.41 1.77
CA GLY A 244 3.65 17.24 1.60
C GLY A 244 4.17 17.28 0.17
N VAL A 245 3.76 16.33 -0.68
CA VAL A 245 4.10 16.23 -2.10
C VAL A 245 2.87 15.80 -2.91
N GLU A 246 2.89 16.05 -4.21
CA GLU A 246 1.88 15.57 -5.16
C GLU A 246 2.51 14.97 -6.42
N TYR A 247 1.79 14.06 -7.05
CA TYR A 247 2.22 13.38 -8.27
C TYR A 247 2.44 14.34 -9.44
N PHE A 248 3.51 14.11 -10.21
CA PHE A 248 3.76 14.87 -11.43
C PHE A 248 4.07 14.01 -12.66
N HIS A 249 4.58 12.78 -12.54
CA HIS A 249 4.92 11.98 -13.72
C HIS A 249 5.10 10.47 -13.45
N ASN A 250 4.88 9.67 -14.50
CA ASN A 250 5.10 8.22 -14.57
C ASN A 250 5.61 7.86 -15.98
N ASP A 251 6.63 7.01 -16.06
CA ASP A 251 7.24 6.53 -17.31
C ASP A 251 7.31 5.00 -17.41
N SER A 252 6.50 4.31 -16.61
CA SER A 252 6.47 2.86 -16.48
C SER A 252 7.80 2.22 -16.07
N GLY A 253 8.68 3.00 -15.44
CA GLY A 253 9.96 2.52 -14.92
C GLY A 253 11.12 2.55 -15.91
N GLU A 254 10.97 3.26 -17.03
CA GLU A 254 12.07 3.50 -17.98
C GLU A 254 13.25 4.20 -17.30
N HIS A 255 12.98 5.15 -16.39
CA HIS A 255 13.98 5.89 -15.64
C HIS A 255 13.93 5.55 -14.14
N ARG A 256 15.12 5.35 -13.59
CA ARG A 256 15.38 5.25 -12.14
C ARG A 256 16.58 6.10 -11.80
N GLY A 257 16.59 6.66 -10.60
CA GLY A 257 17.71 7.46 -10.12
C GLY A 257 17.98 7.29 -8.64
N ASN A 258 19.11 7.85 -8.21
CA ASN A 258 19.54 7.81 -6.82
C ASN A 258 18.82 8.88 -5.99
N TRP A 259 18.27 8.47 -4.85
CA TRP A 259 17.84 9.39 -3.80
C TRP A 259 19.06 10.03 -3.15
N ILE A 260 19.29 11.31 -3.41
CA ILE A 260 20.38 12.10 -2.82
C ILE A 260 19.88 12.84 -1.59
N VAL A 261 20.48 12.59 -0.44
CA VAL A 261 20.10 13.21 0.84
C VAL A 261 20.35 14.72 0.80
N ARG A 262 19.38 15.52 1.28
CA ARG A 262 19.46 17.00 1.29
C ARG A 262 19.42 17.63 2.67
N ASN A 263 18.78 17.00 3.65
CA ASN A 263 18.49 17.61 4.95
C ASN A 263 18.88 16.71 6.14
N ALA A 264 20.06 16.07 6.08
CA ALA A 264 20.54 15.14 7.11
C ALA A 264 20.64 15.80 8.50
N GLY A 265 21.23 17.00 8.58
CA GLY A 265 21.40 17.72 9.85
C GLY A 265 20.09 18.21 10.47
N ALA A 266 19.04 18.38 9.65
CA ALA A 266 17.74 18.84 10.12
C ALA A 266 16.86 17.71 10.66
N LEU A 267 17.18 16.46 10.31
CA LEU A 267 16.46 15.24 10.69
C LEU A 267 17.47 14.13 11.11
N PRO A 268 18.34 14.38 12.11
CA PRO A 268 19.40 13.43 12.44
C PRO A 268 18.86 12.06 12.90
N TRP A 269 17.68 12.05 13.53
CA TRP A 269 17.01 10.82 13.94
C TRP A 269 16.60 9.93 12.75
N LEU A 270 16.27 10.54 11.61
CA LEU A 270 15.81 9.80 10.43
C LEU A 270 16.95 9.00 9.81
N PHE A 271 18.18 9.53 9.89
CA PHE A 271 19.38 8.93 9.33
C PHE A 271 20.27 8.20 10.34
N ALA A 272 19.81 8.08 11.59
CA ALA A 272 20.53 7.39 12.64
C ALA A 272 20.92 5.96 12.21
N GLY A 273 22.18 5.59 12.45
CA GLY A 273 22.72 4.28 12.08
C GLY A 273 23.11 4.10 10.60
N MET A 274 23.02 5.13 9.74
CA MET A 274 23.28 4.97 8.30
C MET A 274 24.54 5.68 7.74
N THR A 275 25.33 6.40 8.55
CA THR A 275 26.50 7.20 8.09
C THR A 275 26.20 8.00 6.82
N LEU A 276 25.04 8.69 6.79
CA LEU A 276 24.61 9.52 5.68
C LEU A 276 24.76 11.01 6.02
N HIS A 277 25.19 11.78 5.03
CA HIS A 277 25.26 13.24 5.07
C HIS A 277 24.64 13.81 3.79
N ASN A 278 24.46 15.13 3.73
CA ASN A 278 23.96 15.79 2.52
C ASN A 278 24.84 15.43 1.31
N GLY A 279 24.22 14.97 0.21
CA GLY A 279 24.92 14.45 -0.96
C GLY A 279 25.09 12.93 -1.00
N SER A 280 24.87 12.23 0.13
CA SER A 280 24.92 10.76 0.15
C SER A 280 23.78 10.14 -0.64
N VAL A 281 24.06 9.02 -1.30
CA VAL A 281 23.04 8.16 -1.93
C VAL A 281 22.34 7.33 -0.85
N LEU A 282 21.04 7.50 -0.70
CA LEU A 282 20.21 6.71 0.22
C LEU A 282 19.79 5.37 -0.39
N SER A 283 19.21 5.41 -1.59
CA SER A 283 18.65 4.27 -2.31
C SER A 283 18.34 4.66 -3.77
N THR A 284 17.66 3.80 -4.52
CA THR A 284 17.16 4.10 -5.87
C THR A 284 15.63 4.14 -5.90
N GLY A 285 15.06 5.02 -6.71
CA GLY A 285 13.61 5.14 -6.92
C GLY A 285 13.28 5.52 -8.36
N GLY A 286 12.00 5.52 -8.72
CA GLY A 286 11.50 5.89 -10.04
C GLY A 286 10.09 5.36 -10.28
N ILE A 287 9.77 5.05 -11.54
CA ILE A 287 8.44 4.59 -12.03
C ILE A 287 7.38 5.69 -11.95
N GLU A 288 7.08 6.16 -10.75
CA GLU A 288 6.21 7.31 -10.51
C GLU A 288 6.91 8.26 -9.54
N ALA A 289 6.67 9.56 -9.68
CA ALA A 289 7.31 10.57 -8.83
C ALA A 289 6.35 11.68 -8.40
N ASP A 290 6.59 12.15 -7.18
CA ASP A 290 5.93 13.29 -6.56
C ASP A 290 6.94 14.43 -6.31
N HIS A 291 6.42 15.66 -6.20
CA HIS A 291 7.20 16.84 -5.83
C HIS A 291 6.45 17.77 -4.87
N THR A 292 7.15 18.69 -4.22
CA THR A 292 6.52 19.74 -3.41
C THR A 292 5.87 20.79 -4.32
N THR A 293 4.80 21.43 -3.81
CA THR A 293 4.14 22.54 -4.50
C THR A 293 3.86 23.69 -3.54
N SER A 294 3.26 24.78 -4.03
CA SER A 294 2.82 25.89 -3.19
C SER A 294 1.76 25.49 -2.15
N ALA A 295 1.07 24.35 -2.36
CA ALA A 295 0.09 23.78 -1.44
C ALA A 295 0.73 22.91 -0.35
N SER A 296 1.99 22.51 -0.50
CA SER A 296 2.72 21.81 0.56
C SER A 296 2.75 22.64 1.86
N PRO A 297 2.60 22.04 3.05
CA PRO A 297 2.74 22.74 4.32
C PRO A 297 4.05 23.52 4.40
N LYS A 298 4.02 24.71 5.00
CA LYS A 298 5.21 25.59 5.08
C LYS A 298 6.37 24.97 5.87
N SER A 299 6.09 23.99 6.72
CA SER A 299 7.09 23.22 7.48
C SER A 299 7.70 22.06 6.69
N THR A 300 7.29 21.84 5.44
CA THR A 300 7.80 20.75 4.61
C THR A 300 9.28 20.90 4.31
N ARG A 301 10.01 19.83 4.59
CA ARG A 301 11.44 19.67 4.34
C ARG A 301 11.64 18.59 3.28
N VAL A 302 12.43 18.89 2.25
CA VAL A 302 12.86 17.89 1.27
C VAL A 302 13.98 17.05 1.86
N VAL A 303 13.69 15.81 2.22
CA VAL A 303 14.60 14.86 2.86
C VAL A 303 15.68 14.41 1.88
N ALA A 304 15.26 14.01 0.68
CA ALA A 304 16.10 13.55 -0.40
C ALA A 304 15.46 13.85 -1.76
N GLU A 305 16.26 13.84 -2.82
CA GLU A 305 15.80 14.13 -4.19
C GLU A 305 16.35 13.14 -5.20
N ILE A 306 15.59 12.88 -6.27
CA ILE A 306 16.12 12.33 -7.52
C ILE A 306 16.09 13.44 -8.55
N SER A 307 17.24 14.06 -8.78
CA SER A 307 17.34 15.26 -9.63
C SER A 307 17.09 14.90 -11.10
N ASN A 308 16.24 15.67 -11.78
CA ASN A 308 15.97 15.54 -13.21
C ASN A 308 15.59 14.12 -13.66
N LEU A 309 14.84 13.39 -12.83
CA LEU A 309 14.49 11.98 -13.06
C LEU A 309 13.87 11.75 -14.45
N TYR A 310 13.04 12.67 -14.93
CA TYR A 310 12.38 12.59 -16.24
C TYR A 310 12.78 13.74 -17.19
N GLY A 311 13.92 14.39 -16.92
CA GLY A 311 14.40 15.54 -17.69
C GLY A 311 14.60 16.80 -16.84
N PRO A 312 15.11 17.88 -17.45
CA PRO A 312 15.44 19.11 -16.73
C PRO A 312 14.25 19.68 -15.93
N GLY A 313 14.44 19.87 -14.61
CA GLY A 313 13.42 20.40 -13.70
C GLY A 313 12.42 19.36 -13.17
N MET A 314 12.46 18.12 -13.68
CA MET A 314 11.57 17.03 -13.26
C MET A 314 12.18 16.23 -12.10
N THR A 315 12.30 16.87 -10.94
CA THR A 315 12.93 16.30 -9.74
C THR A 315 11.91 15.64 -8.82
N ALA A 316 12.10 14.36 -8.51
CA ALA A 316 11.33 13.66 -7.48
C ALA A 316 11.79 14.08 -6.08
N GLN A 317 10.87 14.25 -5.14
CA GLN A 317 11.18 14.74 -3.79
C GLN A 317 10.58 13.84 -2.70
N MET A 318 11.44 13.35 -1.82
CA MET A 318 11.07 12.71 -0.56
C MET A 318 10.94 13.78 0.50
N THR A 319 9.88 13.77 1.30
CA THR A 319 9.59 14.89 2.23
C THR A 319 9.17 14.45 3.62
N TYR A 320 9.32 15.40 4.55
CA TYR A 320 8.86 15.31 5.92
C TYR A 320 8.30 16.68 6.35
N TYR A 321 7.18 16.70 7.07
CA TYR A 321 6.66 17.93 7.68
C TYR A 321 5.98 17.66 9.02
N GLU A 322 5.84 18.71 9.83
CA GLU A 322 5.09 18.68 11.08
C GLU A 322 3.96 19.71 11.10
N THR A 323 2.84 19.37 11.73
CA THR A 323 1.70 20.28 11.95
C THR A 323 1.77 20.93 13.34
N LYS A 324 1.05 22.04 13.52
CA LYS A 324 0.87 22.66 14.85
C LYS A 324 0.20 21.73 15.87
N ALA A 325 -0.60 20.77 15.41
CA ALA A 325 -1.23 19.74 16.26
C ALA A 325 -0.29 18.56 16.59
N GLY A 326 0.99 18.66 16.21
CA GLY A 326 2.02 17.67 16.51
C GLY A 326 2.02 16.44 15.62
N ALA A 327 1.22 16.42 14.53
CA ALA A 327 1.30 15.36 13.52
C ALA A 327 2.61 15.47 12.75
N LYS A 328 3.24 14.32 12.50
CA LYS A 328 4.42 14.16 11.65
C LYS A 328 4.03 13.38 10.42
N VAL A 329 4.40 13.89 9.24
CA VAL A 329 4.06 13.25 7.97
C VAL A 329 5.32 13.07 7.14
N PHE A 330 5.56 11.83 6.70
CA PHE A 330 6.62 11.47 5.77
C PHE A 330 6.03 10.95 4.47
N ALA A 331 6.59 11.37 3.34
CA ALA A 331 6.25 10.84 2.02
C ALA A 331 7.52 10.47 1.23
N ALA A 332 7.57 9.23 0.74
CA ALA A 332 8.69 8.72 -0.04
C ALA A 332 8.85 9.44 -1.39
N GLY A 333 7.73 9.76 -2.05
CA GLY A 333 7.72 10.57 -3.28
C GLY A 333 8.25 9.89 -4.55
N ALA A 334 8.57 8.59 -4.50
CA ALA A 334 8.74 7.74 -5.69
C ALA A 334 8.46 6.25 -5.40
N PHE A 335 8.30 5.46 -6.46
CA PHE A 335 7.95 4.04 -6.39
C PHE A 335 9.14 3.08 -6.19
N THR A 336 8.96 2.03 -5.37
CA THR A 336 8.39 2.18 -4.03
C THR A 336 9.52 1.99 -3.03
N LEU A 337 9.51 2.81 -1.99
CA LEU A 337 10.43 2.64 -0.87
C LEU A 337 10.16 1.31 -0.15
N ALA A 338 8.88 0.89 -0.09
CA ALA A 338 8.47 -0.40 0.47
C ALA A 338 9.07 -1.61 -0.28
N GLY A 339 9.15 -1.56 -1.61
CA GLY A 339 9.77 -2.61 -2.42
C GLY A 339 11.28 -2.76 -2.19
N GLY A 340 11.95 -1.66 -1.79
CA GLY A 340 13.35 -1.64 -1.41
C GLY A 340 13.69 -2.42 -0.14
N MET A 341 12.69 -2.89 0.62
CA MET A 341 12.90 -3.73 1.81
C MET A 341 13.60 -5.05 1.52
N ARG A 342 13.52 -5.53 0.28
CA ARG A 342 14.11 -6.81 -0.14
C ARG A 342 15.59 -6.93 0.20
N ASP A 343 16.37 -5.90 -0.13
CA ASP A 343 17.82 -6.00 -0.29
C ASP A 343 18.55 -4.68 0.02
N ASN A 344 17.87 -3.66 0.53
CA ASN A 344 18.50 -2.39 0.88
C ASN A 344 18.48 -2.11 2.40
N PRO A 345 19.60 -2.37 3.12
CA PRO A 345 19.71 -2.11 4.55
C PRO A 345 19.48 -0.65 4.94
N ARG A 346 19.82 0.32 4.07
CA ARG A 346 19.54 1.75 4.35
C ARG A 346 18.05 2.03 4.31
N VAL A 347 17.32 1.45 3.37
CA VAL A 347 15.86 1.56 3.32
C VAL A 347 15.21 0.91 4.55
N GLN A 348 15.68 -0.28 4.94
CA GLN A 348 15.21 -0.96 6.16
C GLN A 348 15.45 -0.10 7.42
N GLN A 349 16.66 0.46 7.56
CA GLN A 349 17.01 1.31 8.71
C GLN A 349 16.23 2.64 8.70
N LEU A 350 16.07 3.27 7.55
CA LEU A 350 15.26 4.48 7.40
C LEU A 350 13.82 4.25 7.89
N VAL A 351 13.19 3.16 7.46
CA VAL A 351 11.82 2.87 7.88
C VAL A 351 11.75 2.39 9.34
N ALA A 352 12.78 1.71 9.86
CA ALA A 352 12.89 1.44 11.29
C ALA A 352 12.98 2.73 12.13
N ASN A 353 13.69 3.75 11.63
CA ASN A 353 13.80 5.06 12.29
C ASN A 353 12.45 5.81 12.23
N LEU A 354 11.78 5.82 11.07
CA LEU A 354 10.41 6.35 10.93
C LEU A 354 9.46 5.67 11.91
N TRP A 355 9.49 4.34 11.96
CA TRP A 355 8.67 3.56 12.88
C TRP A 355 8.88 3.97 14.32
N THR A 356 10.13 4.03 14.76
CA THR A 356 10.48 4.32 16.15
C THR A 356 10.08 5.75 16.50
N HIS A 357 10.33 6.71 15.61
CA HIS A 357 10.06 8.12 15.89
C HIS A 357 8.57 8.48 15.82
N LEU A 358 7.81 7.87 14.89
CA LEU A 358 6.41 8.21 14.64
C LEU A 358 5.43 7.24 15.32
N GLY A 359 5.83 6.00 15.59
CA GLY A 359 4.97 4.95 16.14
C GLY A 359 4.93 4.88 17.66
N ASN A 360 5.90 5.48 18.37
CA ASN A 360 5.91 5.51 19.83
C ASN A 360 4.73 6.34 20.35
N ASP A 361 4.10 5.84 21.42
CA ASP A 361 2.95 6.48 22.03
C ASP A 361 3.28 7.89 22.51
N ARG A 362 2.30 8.79 22.38
CA ARG A 362 2.28 10.12 23.00
C ARG A 362 2.15 10.03 24.54
N THR A 363 2.84 9.10 25.18
CA THR A 363 2.89 9.04 26.65
C THR A 363 3.79 10.17 27.15
N GLY A 364 3.15 11.26 27.59
CA GLY A 364 3.74 12.24 28.51
C GLY A 364 4.25 13.53 27.89
N GLN A 365 3.36 14.49 27.68
CA GLN A 365 3.58 15.87 28.13
C GLN A 365 2.38 16.30 28.98
#